data_AF-A0A285NS95-F1
#
_entry.id   AF-A0A285NS95-F1
#
_cell.length_a   1.000
_cell.length_b   1.000
_cell.length_c   1.000
_cell.angle_alpha   90.00
_cell.angle_beta   90.00
_cell.angle_gamma   90.00
#
_symmetry.space_group_name_H-M   'P 1'
#
loop_
_entity.id
_entity.type
_entity.pdbx_description
1 polymer ?
#
loop_
_entity_poly.entity_id
_entity_poly.type
_entity_poly.pdbx_seq_one_letter_code
_entity_poly.pdbx_strand_id
1 'polypeptide(L)'
;MSDAIERLQSNWSEELPHGVMEWEGNVNEVAGLETLPNRSGDVDGMQLGVPSTGNLGLVLSSPERVDEYVETHADGNIDVPQYYSGFPERDDLFVERGGDGLRSDVVEAGIRVLNGGGRYDESEFTLYDCLQSDDVMPCPLVRGGHGCVLLTPALKPE
;
A
#
# COMPACT_ATOMS: atom_id res chain seq x y z
N MET A 1 -13.31 -5.91 -14.24
CA MET A 1 -11.84 -6.05 -14.42
C MET A 1 -11.32 -5.11 -15.51
N SER A 2 -11.85 -5.12 -16.75
CA SER A 2 -11.44 -4.17 -17.83
C SER A 2 -11.49 -2.70 -17.38
N ASP A 3 -12.62 -2.28 -16.81
CA ASP A 3 -12.86 -0.90 -16.37
C ASP A 3 -11.93 -0.41 -15.23
N ALA A 4 -11.47 -1.31 -14.36
CA ALA A 4 -10.56 -0.95 -13.26
C ALA A 4 -9.12 -0.80 -13.76
N ILE A 5 -8.71 -1.67 -14.70
CA ILE A 5 -7.40 -1.59 -15.37
C ILE A 5 -7.32 -0.32 -16.22
N GLU A 6 -8.38 -0.02 -16.98
CA GLU A 6 -8.47 1.20 -17.79
C GLU A 6 -8.37 2.47 -16.93
N ARG A 7 -9.04 2.51 -15.77
CA ARG A 7 -8.91 3.62 -14.81
C ARG A 7 -7.51 3.77 -14.24
N LEU A 8 -6.90 2.66 -13.84
CA LEU A 8 -5.53 2.67 -13.31
C LEU A 8 -4.54 3.22 -14.35
N GLN A 9 -4.66 2.77 -15.60
CA GLN A 9 -3.84 3.26 -16.71
C GLN A 9 -4.10 4.73 -17.03
N SER A 10 -5.35 5.16 -16.96
CA SER A 10 -5.72 6.56 -17.20
C SER A 10 -5.20 7.50 -16.11
N ASN A 11 -5.04 7.03 -14.87
CA ASN A 11 -4.76 7.89 -13.72
C ASN A 11 -3.29 7.92 -13.31
N TRP A 12 -2.55 6.82 -13.44
CA TRP A 12 -1.21 6.71 -12.87
C TRP A 12 -0.11 6.52 -13.92
N SER A 13 -0.19 5.50 -14.77
CA SER A 13 0.81 5.20 -15.81
C SER A 13 0.31 4.10 -16.75
N GLU A 14 0.83 4.06 -17.98
CA GLU A 14 0.68 2.89 -18.86
C GLU A 14 1.43 1.65 -18.33
N GLU A 15 2.44 1.85 -17.49
CA GLU A 15 3.13 0.79 -16.75
C GLU A 15 2.27 0.39 -15.54
N LEU A 16 1.41 -0.60 -15.75
CA LEU A 16 0.60 -1.20 -14.69
C LEU A 16 1.51 -1.67 -13.55
N PRO A 17 1.07 -1.53 -12.27
CA PRO A 17 1.68 -2.22 -11.14
C PRO A 17 1.86 -3.68 -11.51
N HIS A 18 3.08 -4.18 -11.35
CA HIS A 18 3.42 -5.52 -11.81
C HIS A 18 2.43 -6.50 -11.18
N GLY A 19 1.83 -7.38 -12.00
CA GLY A 19 0.75 -8.31 -11.63
C GLY A 19 1.17 -9.43 -10.68
N VAL A 20 1.96 -9.09 -9.66
CA VAL A 20 2.51 -9.96 -8.64
C VAL A 20 1.52 -10.27 -7.53
N MET A 21 0.29 -9.78 -7.61
CA MET A 21 -0.78 -10.04 -6.65
C MET A 21 -2.12 -10.22 -7.37
N GLU A 22 -2.94 -11.16 -6.87
CA GLU A 22 -4.33 -11.28 -7.31
C GLU A 22 -5.20 -10.24 -6.59
N TRP A 23 -6.00 -9.52 -7.37
CA TRP A 23 -6.91 -8.49 -6.86
C TRP A 23 -8.35 -9.01 -6.82
N GLU A 24 -9.15 -8.45 -5.92
CA GLU A 24 -10.59 -8.66 -5.93
C GLU A 24 -11.22 -8.07 -7.20
N GLY A 25 -12.33 -8.67 -7.63
CA GLY A 25 -13.04 -8.21 -8.83
C GLY A 25 -13.92 -6.98 -8.58
N ASN A 26 -14.12 -6.61 -7.31
CA ASN A 26 -15.00 -5.52 -6.88
C ASN A 26 -14.14 -4.33 -6.44
N VAL A 27 -14.56 -3.14 -6.85
CA VAL A 27 -13.99 -1.88 -6.38
C VAL A 27 -14.62 -1.54 -5.04
N ASN A 28 -13.78 -1.20 -4.06
CA ASN A 28 -14.18 -0.68 -2.76
C ASN A 28 -13.86 0.81 -2.67
N GLU A 29 -14.55 1.51 -1.78
CA GLU A 29 -14.27 2.90 -1.46
C GLU A 29 -13.73 3.01 -0.03
N VAL A 30 -12.58 3.66 0.15
CA VAL A 30 -11.95 3.92 1.45
C VAL A 30 -11.74 5.42 1.57
N ALA A 31 -12.60 6.08 2.37
CA ALA A 31 -12.61 7.54 2.55
C ALA A 31 -12.44 8.32 1.24
N GLY A 32 -13.26 8.00 0.23
CA GLY A 32 -13.25 8.66 -1.08
C GLY A 32 -12.24 8.12 -2.09
N LEU A 33 -11.36 7.19 -1.70
CA LEU A 33 -10.46 6.49 -2.63
C LEU A 33 -11.08 5.20 -3.13
N GLU A 34 -11.16 5.05 -4.45
CA GLU A 34 -11.50 3.79 -5.11
C GLU A 34 -10.29 2.87 -5.06
N THR A 35 -10.51 1.63 -4.59
CA THR A 35 -9.46 0.64 -4.41
C THR A 35 -9.88 -0.73 -4.92
N LEU A 36 -8.92 -1.53 -5.37
CA LEU A 36 -9.05 -2.97 -5.50
C LEU A 36 -8.34 -3.63 -4.32
N PRO A 37 -9.07 -4.23 -3.37
CA PRO A 37 -8.45 -5.03 -2.32
C PRO A 37 -7.72 -6.22 -2.90
N ASN A 38 -6.62 -6.62 -2.29
CA ASN A 38 -5.96 -7.85 -2.67
C ASN A 38 -6.72 -9.09 -2.18
N ARG A 39 -6.58 -10.20 -2.90
CA ARG A 39 -6.97 -11.54 -2.45
C ARG A 39 -5.85 -12.19 -1.66
N SER A 40 -6.20 -13.25 -0.93
CA SER A 40 -5.22 -14.15 -0.34
C SER A 40 -4.32 -14.72 -1.44
N GLY A 41 -3.03 -14.43 -1.37
CA GLY A 41 -2.03 -14.85 -2.36
C GLY A 41 -0.62 -14.39 -1.97
N ASP A 42 0.37 -14.99 -2.63
CA ASP A 42 1.78 -14.64 -2.50
C ASP A 42 2.11 -13.43 -3.39
N VAL A 43 3.00 -12.55 -2.93
CA VAL A 43 3.57 -11.45 -3.75
C VAL A 43 4.97 -11.83 -4.18
N ASP A 44 5.16 -12.16 -5.47
CA ASP A 44 6.48 -12.42 -6.09
C ASP A 44 7.56 -13.04 -5.18
N GLY A 45 7.39 -14.31 -4.80
CA GLY A 45 8.35 -15.02 -3.95
C GLY A 45 8.27 -14.66 -2.45
N MET A 46 7.30 -13.85 -2.05
CA MET A 46 6.96 -13.52 -0.68
C MET A 46 5.61 -14.13 -0.30
N GLN A 47 5.62 -15.04 0.65
CA GLN A 47 4.40 -15.43 1.35
C GLN A 47 4.05 -14.30 2.35
N LEU A 48 2.79 -14.04 2.64
CA LEU A 48 2.37 -13.06 3.66
C LEU A 48 2.08 -13.77 5.00
N GLY A 49 2.42 -13.16 6.14
CA GLY A 49 2.42 -13.82 7.47
C GLY A 49 1.03 -14.18 8.02
N VAL A 50 -0.03 -13.61 7.45
CA VAL A 50 -1.43 -13.78 7.84
C VAL A 50 -2.27 -14.02 6.57
N PRO A 51 -3.45 -14.66 6.65
CA PRO A 51 -4.37 -14.77 5.50
C PRO A 51 -4.62 -13.37 4.95
N SER A 52 -4.12 -13.13 3.75
CA SER A 52 -3.68 -11.80 3.33
C SER A 52 -4.74 -10.93 2.67
N THR A 53 -6.00 -11.38 2.60
CA THR A 53 -7.06 -10.64 1.90
C THR A 53 -7.33 -9.28 2.55
N GLY A 54 -7.29 -8.21 1.76
CA GLY A 54 -7.64 -6.86 2.21
C GLY A 54 -6.57 -6.12 3.02
N ASN A 55 -5.34 -6.65 3.09
CA ASN A 55 -4.23 -5.94 3.72
C ASN A 55 -3.63 -4.85 2.80
N LEU A 56 -3.89 -4.96 1.50
CA LEU A 56 -3.46 -4.02 0.47
C LEU A 56 -4.66 -3.62 -0.38
N GLY A 57 -4.77 -2.33 -0.70
CA GLY A 57 -5.73 -1.79 -1.65
C GLY A 57 -5.04 -1.07 -2.79
N LEU A 58 -5.07 -1.61 -4.00
CA LEU A 58 -4.54 -0.91 -5.17
C LEU A 58 -5.44 0.29 -5.50
N VAL A 59 -4.90 1.50 -5.46
CA VAL A 59 -5.67 2.72 -5.66
C VAL A 59 -5.94 2.93 -7.14
N LEU A 60 -7.22 3.06 -7.49
CA LEU A 60 -7.69 3.36 -8.84
C LEU A 60 -7.96 4.85 -9.04
N SER A 61 -8.20 5.60 -7.97
CA SER A 61 -8.45 7.05 -8.02
C SER A 61 -7.27 7.83 -8.57
N SER A 62 -7.52 9.06 -9.03
CA SER A 62 -6.47 9.93 -9.56
C SER A 62 -5.51 10.40 -8.47
N PRO A 63 -4.28 10.82 -8.84
CA PRO A 63 -3.32 11.37 -7.88
C PRO A 63 -3.89 12.52 -7.03
N GLU A 64 -4.73 13.39 -7.61
CA GLU A 64 -5.35 14.51 -6.88
C GLU A 64 -6.26 14.02 -5.75
N ARG A 65 -6.95 12.88 -5.92
CA ARG A 65 -7.75 12.29 -4.85
C ARG A 65 -6.89 11.68 -3.75
N VAL A 66 -5.73 11.14 -4.10
CA VAL A 66 -4.75 10.67 -3.12
C VAL A 66 -4.18 11.85 -2.34
N ASP A 67 -3.91 12.98 -2.99
CA ASP A 67 -3.47 14.19 -2.31
C ASP A 67 -4.54 14.70 -1.33
N GLU A 68 -5.82 14.75 -1.74
CA GLU A 68 -6.95 15.09 -0.86
C GLU A 68 -7.03 14.17 0.39
N TYR A 69 -6.83 12.86 0.19
CA TYR A 69 -6.80 11.88 1.27
C TYR A 69 -5.62 12.13 2.22
N VAL A 70 -4.43 12.34 1.67
CA VAL A 70 -3.20 12.58 2.45
C VAL A 70 -3.31 13.86 3.27
N GLU A 71 -3.79 14.96 2.67
CA GLU A 71 -4.00 16.23 3.39
C GLU A 71 -4.97 16.11 4.56
N THR A 72 -5.92 15.16 4.48
CA THR A 72 -6.93 14.96 5.50
C THR A 72 -6.46 14.02 6.62
N HIS A 73 -5.70 12.98 6.27
CA HIS A 73 -5.46 11.83 7.17
C HIS A 73 -3.99 11.60 7.56
N ALA A 74 -3.02 12.12 6.81
CA ALA A 74 -1.62 11.83 7.06
C ALA A 74 -0.97 12.83 8.04
N ASP A 75 -0.08 12.32 8.88
CA ASP A 75 0.76 13.07 9.83
C ASP A 75 2.25 12.93 9.48
N GLY A 76 2.57 13.40 8.28
CA GLY A 76 3.91 13.28 7.72
C GLY A 76 4.17 11.93 7.06
N ASN A 77 5.45 11.57 6.99
CA ASN A 77 5.92 10.45 6.18
C ASN A 77 6.76 9.48 7.01
N ILE A 78 6.79 8.22 6.58
CA ILE A 78 7.63 7.16 7.12
C ILE A 78 8.72 6.87 6.09
N ASP A 79 9.98 6.84 6.53
CA ASP A 79 11.11 6.51 5.67
C ASP A 79 11.06 5.02 5.27
N VAL A 80 11.17 4.76 3.97
CA VAL A 80 11.22 3.41 3.40
C VAL A 80 12.68 3.04 3.13
N PRO A 81 13.17 1.85 3.54
CA PRO A 81 14.57 1.48 3.31
C PRO A 81 14.87 1.26 1.82
N GLN A 82 16.10 1.57 1.41
CA GLN A 82 16.59 1.41 0.03
C GLN A 82 16.53 -0.02 -0.54
N TYR A 83 16.45 -1.06 0.31
CA TYR A 83 16.42 -2.45 -0.11
C TYR A 83 15.55 -3.32 0.79
N TYR A 84 14.99 -4.40 0.24
CA TYR A 84 14.17 -5.38 0.97
C TYR A 84 14.87 -5.96 2.21
N SER A 85 16.20 -6.14 2.17
CA SER A 85 16.98 -6.61 3.32
C SER A 85 17.07 -5.61 4.48
N GLY A 86 16.60 -4.37 4.28
CA GLY A 86 16.54 -3.34 5.32
C GLY A 86 15.26 -3.38 6.14
N PHE A 87 14.28 -4.21 5.77
CA PHE A 87 13.08 -4.41 6.58
C PHE A 87 13.39 -5.27 7.83
N PRO A 88 12.66 -5.04 8.94
CA PRO A 88 12.63 -5.96 10.06
C PRO A 88 12.21 -7.38 9.68
N GLU A 89 12.19 -8.30 10.64
CA GLU A 89 11.64 -9.63 10.37
C GLU A 89 10.18 -9.53 9.92
N ARG A 90 9.76 -10.48 9.08
CA ARG A 90 8.51 -10.40 8.32
C ARG A 90 7.27 -10.16 9.18
N ASP A 91 7.26 -10.74 10.38
CA ASP A 91 6.11 -10.66 11.29
C ASP A 91 6.17 -9.47 12.25
N ASP A 92 7.27 -8.70 12.23
CA ASP A 92 7.46 -7.52 13.06
C ASP A 92 6.79 -6.28 12.47
N LEU A 93 6.47 -5.34 13.35
CA LEU A 93 6.05 -4.00 12.95
C LEU A 93 7.23 -3.24 12.34
N PHE A 94 6.98 -2.66 11.17
CA PHE A 94 7.89 -1.72 10.51
C PHE A 94 7.88 -0.35 11.22
N VAL A 95 6.69 0.10 11.61
CA VAL A 95 6.47 1.31 12.39
C VAL A 95 5.31 1.09 13.36
N GLU A 96 5.39 1.72 14.54
CA GLU A 96 4.36 1.67 15.58
C GLU A 96 4.07 3.08 16.13
N ARG A 97 2.79 3.40 16.28
CA ARG A 97 2.24 4.62 16.88
C ARG A 97 1.14 4.26 17.86
N GLY A 98 1.35 4.53 19.15
CA GLY A 98 0.28 4.37 20.15
C GLY A 98 -0.28 2.94 20.30
N GLY A 99 0.49 1.92 19.89
CA GLY A 99 0.12 0.51 19.87
C GLY A 99 -0.39 0.00 18.52
N ASP A 100 -0.72 0.88 17.59
CA ASP A 100 -1.11 0.55 16.21
C ASP A 100 0.13 0.64 15.30
N GLY A 101 0.16 -0.07 14.18
CA GLY A 101 1.37 -0.11 13.36
C GLY A 101 1.18 -0.63 11.94
N LEU A 102 2.24 -0.56 11.14
CA LEU A 102 2.32 -1.25 9.86
C LEU A 102 3.24 -2.44 10.00
N ARG A 103 2.80 -3.61 9.52
CA ARG A 103 3.66 -4.81 9.48
C ARG A 103 4.66 -4.71 8.34
N SER A 104 5.88 -5.20 8.58
CA SER A 104 6.98 -5.16 7.61
C SER A 104 6.63 -5.89 6.32
N ASP A 105 5.92 -7.02 6.42
CA ASP A 105 5.48 -7.78 5.25
C ASP A 105 4.47 -7.04 4.35
N VAL A 106 3.59 -6.25 4.94
CA VAL A 106 2.60 -5.44 4.20
C VAL A 106 3.30 -4.31 3.46
N VAL A 107 4.25 -3.62 4.11
CA VAL A 107 5.00 -2.53 3.48
C VAL A 107 5.87 -3.05 2.34
N GLU A 108 6.62 -4.13 2.56
CA GLU A 108 7.44 -4.75 1.51
C GLU A 108 6.57 -5.23 0.33
N ALA A 109 5.42 -5.84 0.60
CA ALA A 109 4.50 -6.28 -0.44
C ALA A 109 3.95 -5.10 -1.27
N GLY A 110 3.62 -3.97 -0.64
CA GLY A 110 3.20 -2.75 -1.35
C GLY A 110 4.27 -2.24 -2.31
N ILE A 111 5.53 -2.24 -1.90
CA ILE A 111 6.66 -1.85 -2.75
C ILE A 111 6.80 -2.81 -3.93
N ARG A 112 6.72 -4.12 -3.68
CA ARG A 112 6.80 -5.15 -4.73
C ARG A 112 5.64 -5.04 -5.72
N VAL A 113 4.45 -4.66 -5.29
CA VAL A 113 3.32 -4.39 -6.20
C VAL A 113 3.64 -3.24 -7.16
N LEU A 114 4.25 -2.16 -6.66
CA LEU A 114 4.54 -0.95 -7.43
C LEU A 114 5.86 -1.01 -8.23
N ASN A 115 6.84 -1.81 -7.80
CA ASN A 115 8.17 -1.93 -8.40
C ASN A 115 8.43 -3.27 -9.11
N GLY A 116 7.69 -4.32 -8.75
CA GLY A 116 8.08 -5.71 -9.01
C GLY A 116 9.20 -6.22 -8.09
N GLY A 117 9.66 -7.45 -8.31
CA GLY A 117 10.75 -8.08 -7.53
C GLY A 117 12.16 -7.52 -7.77
N GLY A 118 12.29 -6.42 -8.52
CA GLY A 118 13.56 -5.77 -8.82
C GLY A 118 14.12 -4.92 -7.67
N ARG A 119 15.30 -4.33 -7.91
CA ARG A 119 15.83 -3.27 -7.04
C ARG A 119 15.01 -1.99 -7.22
N TYR A 120 14.95 -1.16 -6.19
CA TYR A 120 14.37 0.19 -6.24
C TYR A 120 15.26 1.17 -5.51
N ASP A 121 15.03 2.46 -5.73
CA ASP A 121 15.59 3.54 -4.93
C ASP A 121 14.53 4.01 -3.92
N GLU A 122 14.92 4.30 -2.68
CA GLU A 122 13.99 4.79 -1.64
C GLU A 122 13.29 6.09 -2.05
N SER A 123 13.98 6.94 -2.83
CA SER A 123 13.46 8.22 -3.29
C SER A 123 12.30 8.12 -4.29
N GLU A 124 12.05 6.91 -4.83
CA GLU A 124 10.88 6.65 -5.68
C GLU A 124 9.58 6.50 -4.88
N PHE A 125 9.68 6.25 -3.57
CA PHE A 125 8.56 5.91 -2.71
C PHE A 125 8.29 6.98 -1.66
N THR A 126 7.01 7.20 -1.38
CA THR A 126 6.57 7.99 -0.23
C THR A 126 5.51 7.20 0.50
N LEU A 127 5.79 6.84 1.75
CA LEU A 127 4.82 6.22 2.66
C LEU A 127 4.29 7.29 3.61
N TYR A 128 3.00 7.58 3.55
CA TYR A 128 2.36 8.57 4.40
C TYR A 128 1.89 7.93 5.72
N ASP A 129 2.16 8.58 6.85
CA ASP A 129 1.83 8.09 8.20
C ASP A 129 0.37 8.43 8.55
N CYS A 130 -0.54 7.47 8.45
CA CYS A 130 -1.96 7.64 8.81
C CYS A 130 -2.31 6.94 10.14
N LEU A 131 -1.32 6.65 10.99
CA LEU A 131 -1.51 5.89 12.24
C LEU A 131 -1.87 6.78 13.45
N GLN A 132 -2.58 7.88 13.23
CA GLN A 132 -2.96 8.78 14.31
C GLN A 132 -3.94 8.11 15.29
N SER A 133 -3.72 8.33 16.59
CA SER A 133 -4.32 7.54 17.68
C SER A 133 -5.84 7.62 17.81
N ASP A 134 -6.46 8.66 17.24
CA ASP A 134 -7.90 8.91 17.37
C ASP A 134 -8.69 8.41 16.15
N ASP A 135 -8.04 8.18 15.00
CA ASP A 135 -8.66 7.68 13.77
C ASP A 135 -7.60 7.03 12.86
N VAL A 136 -7.28 5.77 13.14
CA VAL A 136 -6.26 5.02 12.39
C VAL A 136 -6.79 4.69 11.00
N MET A 137 -6.10 5.19 9.98
CA MET A 137 -6.49 5.04 8.57
C MET A 137 -5.43 4.28 7.77
N PRO A 138 -5.81 3.62 6.65
CA PRO A 138 -4.83 2.99 5.76
C PRO A 138 -3.75 3.95 5.29
N CYS A 139 -2.50 3.51 5.31
CA CYS A 139 -1.35 4.33 4.97
C CYS A 139 -1.09 4.25 3.45
N PRO A 140 -1.17 5.35 2.70
CA PRO A 140 -0.82 5.35 1.29
C PRO A 140 0.69 5.18 1.07
N LEU A 141 1.06 4.19 0.26
CA LEU A 141 2.38 4.05 -0.33
C LEU A 141 2.31 4.47 -1.79
N VAL A 142 2.96 5.58 -2.13
CA VAL A 142 2.96 6.17 -3.47
C VAL A 142 4.29 5.94 -4.15
N ARG A 143 4.27 5.49 -5.40
CA ARG A 143 5.40 5.59 -6.34
C ARG A 143 5.06 6.66 -7.37
N GLY A 144 5.78 7.78 -7.32
CA GLY A 144 5.44 8.98 -8.08
C GLY A 144 5.24 8.71 -9.57
N GLY A 145 4.06 9.02 -10.11
CA GLY A 145 3.73 8.80 -11.53
C GLY A 145 3.61 7.34 -11.97
N HIS A 146 3.50 6.38 -11.04
CA HIS A 146 3.35 4.95 -11.35
C HIS A 146 2.16 4.31 -10.66
N GLY A 147 1.88 4.66 -9.41
CA GLY A 147 0.74 4.10 -8.69
C GLY A 147 0.74 4.40 -7.20
N CYS A 148 -0.34 3.99 -6.55
CA CYS A 148 -0.51 4.07 -5.11
C CYS A 148 -1.16 2.78 -4.57
N VAL A 149 -0.72 2.33 -3.40
CA VAL A 149 -1.34 1.22 -2.67
C VAL A 149 -1.66 1.69 -1.25
N LEU A 150 -2.88 1.44 -0.77
CA LEU A 150 -3.24 1.60 0.63
C LEU A 150 -2.78 0.38 1.44
N LEU A 151 -2.07 0.63 2.53
CA LEU A 151 -1.59 -0.40 3.46
C LEU A 151 -2.49 -0.41 4.71
N THR A 152 -3.12 -1.56 4.98
CA THR A 152 -3.98 -1.71 6.16
C THR A 152 -3.14 -1.77 7.45
N PRO A 153 -3.44 -0.96 8.47
CA PRO A 153 -2.74 -0.99 9.74
C PRO A 153 -3.06 -2.26 10.55
N ALA A 154 -2.07 -2.74 11.30
CA ALA A 154 -2.28 -3.67 12.40
C ALA A 154 -2.72 -2.87 13.63
N LEU A 155 -3.93 -3.13 14.11
CA LEU A 155 -4.49 -2.46 15.27
C LEU A 155 -4.13 -3.19 16.56
N LYS A 156 -3.91 -2.45 17.64
CA LYS A 156 -3.73 -3.06 18.97
C LYS A 156 -4.97 -3.86 19.38
N PRO A 157 -4.81 -4.99 20.08
CA PRO A 157 -5.94 -5.66 20.71
C PRO A 157 -6.58 -4.76 21.78
N GLU A 158 -7.91 -4.71 21.83
CA GLU A 158 -8.68 -4.04 22.89
C GLU A 158 -8.46 -4.68 24.28
#